data_AF-A0AA35R0H8-F1
#
_entry.id   AF-A0AA35R0H8-F1
#
_cell.length_a   1.000
_cell.length_b   1.000
_cell.length_c   1.000
_cell.angle_alpha   90.00
_cell.angle_beta   90.00
_cell.angle_gamma   90.00
#
_symmetry.space_group_name_H-M   'P 1'
#
loop_
_entity.id
_entity.type
_entity.pdbx_description
1 polymer ?
#
loop_
_entity_poly.entity_id
_entity_poly.type
_entity_poly.pdbx_seq_one_letter_code
_entity_poly.pdbx_strand_id
1 'polypeptide(L)'
;MSLEDAVSASTSRPAQVLGLEDKLGSLSPGMSGDAAVYDLREGRFVWHDMARNKVEGKVRLDTFLTVRNGSVAWREGKLTEMGPC
;
A
#
# COMPACT_ATOMS: atom_id res chain seq x y z
N MET A 1 6.04 9.38 -12.62
CA MET A 1 4.92 8.53 -12.19
C MET A 1 4.06 9.35 -11.26
N SER A 2 2.76 9.41 -11.48
CA SER A 2 1.84 10.05 -10.53
C SER A 2 1.59 9.17 -9.30
N LEU A 3 0.88 9.67 -8.30
CA LEU A 3 0.48 8.85 -7.16
C LEU A 3 -0.54 7.77 -7.58
N GLU A 4 -1.46 8.12 -8.46
CA GLU A 4 -2.48 7.22 -9.01
C GLU A 4 -1.84 6.08 -9.81
N ASP A 5 -0.83 6.38 -10.62
CA ASP A 5 -0.05 5.37 -11.33
C ASP A 5 0.61 4.39 -10.34
N ALA A 6 1.18 4.92 -9.25
CA ALA A 6 1.84 4.11 -8.22
C ALA A 6 0.86 3.20 -7.46
N VAL A 7 -0.32 3.73 -7.12
CA VAL A 7 -1.41 2.96 -6.49
C VAL A 7 -1.85 1.85 -7.44
N SER A 8 -2.13 2.15 -8.71
CA SER A 8 -2.52 1.16 -9.71
C SER A 8 -1.45 0.06 -9.90
N ALA A 9 -0.17 0.47 -10.00
CA ALA A 9 0.96 -0.43 -10.15
C ALA A 9 1.19 -1.37 -8.95
N SER A 10 0.67 -1.02 -7.76
CA SER A 10 0.82 -1.80 -6.53
C SER A 10 -0.47 -2.52 -6.09
N THR A 11 -1.59 -2.33 -6.79
CA THR A 11 -2.91 -2.89 -6.41
C THR A 11 -3.58 -3.64 -7.55
N SER A 12 -4.34 -2.93 -8.38
CA SER A 12 -5.17 -3.51 -9.45
C SER A 12 -4.33 -4.19 -10.54
N ARG A 13 -3.18 -3.63 -10.91
CA ARG A 13 -2.34 -4.20 -11.98
C ARG A 13 -1.69 -5.54 -11.58
N PRO A 14 -1.10 -5.70 -10.39
CA PRO A 14 -0.69 -7.03 -9.90
C PRO A 14 -1.86 -8.02 -9.80
N ALA A 15 -3.04 -7.59 -9.35
CA ALA A 15 -4.21 -8.47 -9.27
C ALA A 15 -4.59 -9.04 -10.64
N GLN A 16 -4.62 -8.20 -11.68
CA GLN A 16 -4.84 -8.62 -13.06
C GLN A 16 -3.76 -9.58 -13.57
N VAL A 17 -2.47 -9.28 -13.31
CA VAL A 17 -1.35 -10.14 -13.75
C VAL A 17 -1.43 -11.53 -13.12
N LEU A 18 -1.98 -11.62 -11.90
CA LEU A 18 -2.16 -12.88 -11.17
C LEU A 18 -3.48 -13.60 -11.48
N GLY A 19 -4.38 -13.02 -12.30
CA GLY A 19 -5.72 -13.57 -12.54
C GLY A 19 -6.63 -13.51 -11.32
N LEU A 20 -6.44 -12.51 -10.45
CA LEU A 20 -7.15 -12.29 -9.19
C LEU A 20 -7.93 -10.98 -9.17
N GLU A 21 -8.11 -10.32 -10.31
CA GLU A 21 -8.79 -9.02 -10.46
C GLU A 21 -10.26 -9.04 -10.00
N ASP A 22 -10.92 -10.20 -10.01
CA ASP A 22 -12.29 -10.36 -9.51
C ASP A 22 -12.37 -10.44 -7.97
N LYS A 23 -11.22 -10.47 -7.28
CA LYS A 23 -11.14 -10.66 -5.83
C LYS A 23 -10.26 -9.64 -5.11
N LEU A 24 -9.18 -9.17 -5.74
CA LEU A 24 -8.14 -8.32 -5.15
C LEU A 24 -7.91 -7.03 -5.95
N GLY A 25 -7.29 -6.04 -5.30
CA GLY A 25 -6.80 -4.83 -5.98
C GLY A 25 -7.84 -3.75 -6.24
N SER A 26 -9.04 -3.85 -5.65
CA SER A 26 -10.07 -2.80 -5.66
C SER A 26 -10.81 -2.74 -4.32
N LEU A 27 -11.34 -1.56 -3.99
CA LEU A 27 -12.19 -1.31 -2.83
C LEU A 27 -13.70 -1.38 -3.15
N SER A 28 -14.06 -1.86 -4.35
CA SER A 28 -15.47 -2.05 -4.76
C SER A 28 -16.18 -3.11 -3.89
N PRO A 29 -17.51 -3.00 -3.68
CA PRO A 29 -18.29 -4.05 -3.04
C PRO A 29 -18.12 -5.42 -3.74
N GLY A 30 -17.97 -6.48 -2.95
CA GLY A 30 -17.74 -7.85 -3.45
C GLY A 30 -16.27 -8.26 -3.53
N MET A 31 -15.33 -7.32 -3.41
CA MET A 31 -13.90 -7.59 -3.32
C MET A 31 -13.47 -8.03 -1.91
N SER A 32 -12.26 -8.58 -1.79
CA SER A 32 -11.63 -8.81 -0.50
C SER A 32 -11.55 -7.52 0.32
N GLY A 33 -11.82 -7.60 1.62
CA GLY A 33 -11.76 -6.47 2.55
C GLY A 33 -10.32 -6.07 2.91
N ASP A 34 -9.46 -5.91 1.91
CA ASP A 34 -8.05 -5.55 2.06
C ASP A 34 -7.83 -4.07 1.77
N ALA A 35 -7.18 -3.36 2.70
CA ALA A 35 -6.87 -1.95 2.53
C ALA A 35 -5.56 -1.59 3.22
N ALA A 36 -4.77 -0.73 2.58
CA ALA A 36 -3.63 -0.06 3.19
C ALA A 36 -3.91 1.43 3.22
N VAL A 37 -3.91 2.02 4.42
CA VAL A 37 -4.20 3.43 4.66
C VAL A 37 -2.90 4.13 5.03
N TYR A 38 -2.66 5.26 4.38
CA TYR A 38 -1.44 6.05 4.56
C TYR A 38 -1.78 7.51 4.81
N ASP A 39 -0.97 8.16 5.62
CA ASP A 39 -0.88 9.61 5.68
C ASP A 39 0.02 10.11 4.55
N LEU A 40 -0.50 11.00 3.70
CA LEU A 40 0.28 11.69 2.69
C LEU A 40 0.99 12.89 3.32
N ARG A 41 2.32 12.80 3.42
CA ARG A 41 3.16 13.85 3.99
C ARG A 41 3.86 14.60 2.87
N GLU A 42 3.71 15.91 2.85
CA GLU A 42 4.46 16.81 1.97
C GLU A 42 5.69 17.36 2.69
N GLY A 43 6.81 17.47 1.98
CA GLY A 43 8.05 17.97 2.55
C GLY A 43 9.27 17.53 1.74
N ARG A 44 10.47 17.93 2.19
CA ARG A 44 11.72 17.47 1.55
C ARG A 44 12.14 16.14 2.16
N PHE A 45 12.14 15.09 1.35
CA PHE A 45 12.61 13.76 1.71
C PHE A 45 13.78 13.35 0.81
N VAL A 46 14.67 12.52 1.34
CA VAL A 46 15.76 11.92 0.57
C VAL A 46 15.70 10.41 0.75
N TRP A 47 15.54 9.70 -0.36
CA TRP A 47 15.51 8.25 -0.45
C TRP A 47 16.86 7.72 -0.95
N HIS A 48 17.15 6.46 -0.66
CA HIS A 48 18.32 5.78 -1.17
C HIS A 48 17.88 4.59 -2.03
N ASP A 49 18.33 4.54 -3.27
CA ASP A 49 18.06 3.40 -4.16
C ASP A 49 19.04 2.24 -3.89
N MET A 50 18.85 1.13 -4.61
CA MET A 50 19.71 -0.05 -4.50
C MET A 50 21.17 0.20 -4.93
N ALA A 51 21.41 1.23 -5.75
CA ALA A 51 22.75 1.66 -6.18
C ALA A 51 23.34 2.75 -5.26
N ARG A 52 22.68 3.06 -4.13
CA ARG A 52 23.03 4.09 -3.14
C ARG A 52 22.95 5.53 -3.66
N ASN A 53 22.29 5.76 -4.78
CA ASN A 53 22.01 7.13 -5.22
C ASN A 53 21.00 7.78 -4.28
N LYS A 54 21.16 9.08 -4.08
CA LYS A 54 20.17 9.90 -3.36
C LYS A 54 19.07 10.31 -4.32
N VAL A 55 17.84 9.99 -3.97
CA VAL A 55 16.65 10.37 -4.73
C VAL A 55 15.85 11.37 -3.89
N GLU A 56 15.77 12.61 -4.33
CA GLU A 56 14.96 13.62 -3.66
C GLU A 56 13.47 13.39 -3.93
N GLY A 57 12.65 13.48 -2.88
CA GLY A 57 11.20 13.35 -2.94
C GLY A 57 10.50 14.51 -2.25
N LYS A 58 9.30 14.84 -2.73
CA LYS A 58 8.44 15.88 -2.14
C LYS A 58 7.27 15.33 -1.31
N VAL A 59 7.04 14.03 -1.42
CA VAL A 59 5.93 13.32 -0.80
C VAL A 59 6.45 12.02 -0.17
N ARG A 60 5.88 11.67 0.97
CA ARG A 60 6.08 10.38 1.65
C ARG A 60 4.72 9.84 2.11
N LEU A 61 4.51 8.54 1.94
CA LEU A 61 3.35 7.83 2.47
C LEU A 61 3.76 7.16 3.78
N ASP A 62 3.21 7.62 4.90
CA ASP A 62 3.43 7.02 6.22
C ASP A 62 2.29 6.05 6.51
N THR A 63 2.60 4.78 6.79
CA THR A 63 1.57 3.76 7.01
C THR A 63 0.80 4.06 8.30
N PHE A 64 -0.52 4.17 8.21
CA PHE A 64 -1.40 4.42 9.34
C PHE A 64 -2.14 3.14 9.80
N LEU A 65 -2.65 2.36 8.86
CA LEU A 65 -3.49 1.19 9.12
C LEU A 65 -3.40 0.18 7.96
N THR A 66 -3.38 -1.10 8.30
CA THR A 66 -3.55 -2.21 7.35
C THR A 66 -4.74 -3.07 7.76
N VAL A 67 -5.69 -3.22 6.85
CA VAL A 67 -6.85 -4.11 6.97
C VAL A 67 -6.64 -5.30 6.04
N ARG A 68 -6.88 -6.50 6.55
CA ARG A 68 -6.85 -7.74 5.78
C ARG A 68 -8.12 -8.53 6.03
N ASN A 69 -8.81 -8.95 4.97
CA ASN A 69 -10.09 -9.69 5.05
C ASN A 69 -11.10 -9.04 6.03
N GLY A 70 -11.21 -7.71 6.03
CA GLY A 70 -12.11 -6.96 6.90
C GLY A 70 -11.65 -6.80 8.36
N SER A 71 -10.49 -7.33 8.73
CA SER A 71 -9.93 -7.24 10.08
C SER A 71 -8.67 -6.38 10.12
N VAL A 72 -8.47 -5.62 11.19
CA VAL A 72 -7.27 -4.78 11.34
C VAL A 72 -6.07 -5.68 11.67
N ALA A 73 -5.16 -5.83 10.71
CA ALA A 73 -3.93 -6.60 10.88
C ALA A 73 -2.84 -5.79 11.58
N TRP A 74 -2.78 -4.49 11.29
CA TRP A 74 -1.80 -3.57 11.87
C TRP A 74 -2.35 -2.14 11.94
N ARG A 75 -1.93 -1.38 12.95
CA ARG A 75 -2.13 0.09 13.02
C ARG A 75 -0.88 0.75 13.60
N GLU A 76 -0.74 2.05 13.41
CA GLU A 76 0.41 2.81 13.92
C GLU A 76 0.72 2.46 15.39
N GLY A 77 1.98 2.09 15.65
CA GLY A 77 2.47 1.71 16.97
C GLY A 77 2.00 0.35 17.51
N LYS A 78 1.19 -0.43 16.76
CA LYS A 78 0.66 -1.71 17.25
C LYS A 78 0.35 -2.72 16.12
N LEU A 79 1.06 -3.84 16.13
CA LEU A 79 0.65 -5.04 15.40
C LEU A 79 -0.53 -5.70 16.13
N THR A 80 -1.63 -5.95 15.43
CA THR A 80 -2.87 -6.46 16.05
C THR A 80 -3.16 -7.91 15.69
N GLU A 81 -2.72 -8.39 14.52
CA GLU A 81 -2.90 -9.78 14.12
C GLU A 81 -1.80 -10.25 13.16
N MET A 82 -1.13 -11.34 13.50
CA MET A 82 -0.28 -12.10 12.57
C MET A 82 -1.12 -13.27 12.08
N GLY A 83 -1.48 -13.28 10.80
CA GLY A 83 -2.12 -14.46 10.20
C GLY A 83 -1.25 -15.71 10.36
N PRO A 84 -1.79 -16.91 10.15
CA PRO A 84 -1.00 -18.14 10.24
C PRO A 84 0.20 -18.06 9.27
N CYS A 85 1.37 -18.45 9.77
CA CYS A 85 2.60 -18.60 8.98
C CYS A 85 2.48 -19.72 7.95
#